data_AF-A0A542IYJ8-F1
#
_entry.id   AF-A0A542IYJ8-F1
#
_cell.length_a   1.000
_cell.length_b   1.000
_cell.length_c   1.000
_cell.angle_alpha   90.00
_cell.angle_beta   90.00
_cell.angle_gamma   90.00
#
_symmetry.space_group_name_H-M   'P 1'
#
loop_
_entity.id
_entity.type
_entity.pdbx_description
1 polymer ?
#
loop_
_entity_poly.entity_id
_entity_poly.type
_entity_poly.pdbx_seq_one_letter_code
_entity_poly.pdbx_strand_id
1 'polypeptide(L)'
;MTAYIDYISMTKKQSEAAFKEYLEERGPALERLRQALAADGQDPDLLLDGSVESLVPLWGWILAHLTAFDAPPGATDPNSVPREVWPSWARHEYEVMHALSLESLFLLDGLVSYLGDVVQQHAPEARWEIAHHRIKRYHLNKHPVLVSGTGEDHNYLPGLPRVQAYCNLTGFRESSADAMAEYARRLIEQLNRGDQPDDEEMAEDEPPVEVEDLGDDELRGRELEVALREDIVFEHNRVVGRMLKALKQEDGIARVIREDREILLVATPTWSAGQLQDWVARYLQDNIRDLRPA
;
A
#
# COMPACT_ATOMS: atom_id res chain seq x y z
N MET A 1 7.15 -17.75 -17.14
CA MET A 1 6.70 -16.40 -16.75
C MET A 1 6.28 -16.47 -15.30
N THR A 2 7.13 -15.97 -14.39
CA THR A 2 6.77 -15.86 -12.97
C THR A 2 5.68 -14.79 -12.87
N ALA A 3 4.50 -15.14 -12.39
CA ALA A 3 3.48 -14.16 -12.08
C ALA A 3 4.03 -13.26 -10.97
N TYR A 4 4.16 -11.97 -11.24
CA TYR A 4 4.58 -11.00 -10.23
C TYR A 4 3.44 -10.78 -9.26
N ILE A 5 3.78 -10.72 -7.98
CA ILE A 5 2.84 -10.58 -6.88
C ILE A 5 2.80 -9.09 -6.52
N ASP A 6 1.62 -8.50 -6.58
CA ASP A 6 1.37 -7.14 -6.09
C ASP A 6 1.53 -7.08 -4.56
N TYR A 7 1.79 -5.89 -4.01
CA TYR A 7 2.02 -5.70 -2.58
C TYR A 7 0.91 -6.31 -1.71
N ILE A 8 -0.36 -6.07 -2.04
CA ILE A 8 -1.51 -6.51 -1.24
C ILE A 8 -1.59 -8.03 -1.19
N SER A 9 -1.19 -8.71 -2.27
CA SER A 9 -1.16 -10.17 -2.38
C SER A 9 0.08 -10.83 -1.76
N MET A 10 1.06 -10.06 -1.28
CA MET A 10 2.27 -10.64 -0.71
C MET A 10 2.03 -11.36 0.63
N THR A 11 2.77 -12.43 0.86
CA THR A 11 2.97 -12.96 2.22
C THR A 11 3.91 -12.05 3.02
N LYS A 12 3.88 -12.13 4.35
CA LYS A 12 4.80 -11.39 5.24
C LYS A 12 6.27 -11.49 4.83
N LYS A 13 6.75 -12.69 4.52
CA LYS A 13 8.15 -12.90 4.09
C LYS A 13 8.45 -12.21 2.75
N GLN A 14 7.48 -12.16 1.85
CA GLN A 14 7.62 -11.48 0.56
C GLN A 14 7.61 -9.96 0.75
N SER A 15 6.72 -9.42 1.58
CA SER A 15 6.68 -7.98 1.87
C SER A 15 7.94 -7.51 2.61
N GLU A 16 8.47 -8.31 3.54
CA GLU A 16 9.75 -8.03 4.20
C GLU A 16 10.92 -8.00 3.20
N ALA A 17 10.94 -8.92 2.24
CA ALA A 17 11.96 -8.95 1.19
C ALA A 17 11.84 -7.75 0.23
N ALA A 18 10.62 -7.43 -0.21
CA ALA A 18 10.35 -6.29 -1.09
C ALA A 18 10.63 -4.95 -0.39
N PHE A 19 10.32 -4.83 0.90
CA PHE A 19 10.65 -3.67 1.71
C PHE A 19 12.16 -3.47 1.84
N LYS A 20 12.90 -4.55 2.10
CA LYS A 20 14.36 -4.51 2.15
C LYS A 20 14.95 -4.07 0.80
N GLU A 21 14.49 -4.66 -0.30
CA GLU A 21 14.91 -4.28 -1.65
C GLU A 21 14.61 -2.80 -1.94
N TYR A 22 13.40 -2.33 -1.59
CA TYR A 22 13.00 -0.94 -1.74
C TYR A 22 13.96 0.02 -1.04
N LEU A 23 14.35 -0.27 0.20
CA LEU A 23 15.30 0.54 0.95
C LEU A 23 16.71 0.49 0.37
N GLU A 24 17.19 -0.70 -0.03
CA GLU A 24 18.50 -0.89 -0.64
C GLU A 24 18.63 -0.14 -1.99
N GLU A 25 17.53 0.05 -2.71
CA GLU A 25 17.49 0.77 -3.98
C GLU A 25 17.51 2.30 -3.83
N ARG A 26 17.20 2.87 -2.66
CA ARG A 26 17.03 4.34 -2.53
C ARG A 26 18.29 5.11 -2.92
N GLY A 27 19.45 4.70 -2.39
CA GLY A 27 20.75 5.31 -2.71
C GLY A 27 21.12 5.18 -4.19
N PRO A 28 21.12 3.95 -4.77
CA PRO A 28 21.35 3.75 -6.21
C PRO A 28 20.39 4.55 -7.11
N ALA A 29 19.12 4.68 -6.73
CA ALA A 29 18.14 5.46 -7.47
C ALA A 29 18.45 6.96 -7.45
N LEU A 30 18.81 7.51 -6.29
CA LEU A 30 19.24 8.89 -6.17
C LEU A 30 20.49 9.17 -7.01
N GLU A 31 21.46 8.25 -7.01
CA GLU A 31 22.68 8.38 -7.81
C GLU A 31 22.38 8.37 -9.32
N ARG A 32 21.42 7.55 -9.78
CA ARG A 32 20.96 7.59 -11.19
C ARG A 32 20.35 8.95 -11.54
N LEU A 33 19.54 9.54 -10.66
CA LEU A 33 18.98 10.87 -10.87
C LEU A 33 20.08 11.94 -10.93
N ARG A 34 21.07 11.88 -10.04
CA ARG A 34 22.24 12.78 -10.05
C ARG A 34 23.00 12.71 -11.37
N GLN A 35 23.22 11.50 -11.89
CA GLN A 35 23.86 11.30 -13.19
C GLN A 35 23.03 11.85 -14.34
N ALA A 36 21.70 11.68 -14.32
CA ALA A 36 20.81 12.23 -15.34
C ALA A 36 20.82 13.77 -15.35
N LEU A 37 20.77 14.39 -14.17
CA LEU A 37 20.89 15.84 -14.00
C LEU A 37 22.23 16.37 -14.54
N ALA A 38 23.35 15.72 -14.17
CA ALA A 38 24.68 16.11 -14.64
C ALA A 38 24.84 15.96 -16.16
N ALA A 39 24.25 14.91 -16.74
CA ALA A 39 24.26 14.68 -18.19
C ALA A 39 23.51 15.78 -18.96
N ASP A 40 22.52 16.40 -18.34
CA ASP A 40 21.75 17.53 -18.88
C ASP A 40 22.34 18.90 -18.47
N GLY A 41 23.58 18.91 -17.96
CA GLY A 41 24.32 20.13 -17.61
C GLY A 41 23.85 20.84 -16.33
N GLN A 42 22.99 20.20 -15.53
CA GLN A 42 22.66 20.68 -14.19
C GLN A 42 23.79 20.38 -13.21
N ASP A 43 23.85 21.12 -12.10
CA ASP A 43 24.72 20.80 -10.96
C ASP A 43 23.91 20.04 -9.90
N PRO A 44 24.07 18.72 -9.75
CA PRO A 44 23.28 17.94 -8.81
C PRO A 44 23.52 18.31 -7.34
N ASP A 45 24.70 18.83 -6.99
CA ASP A 45 25.01 19.22 -5.61
C ASP A 45 24.31 20.51 -5.20
N LEU A 46 24.10 21.42 -6.16
CA LEU A 46 23.31 22.62 -5.93
C LEU A 46 21.81 22.36 -6.02
N LEU A 47 21.38 21.47 -6.93
CA LEU A 47 19.96 21.20 -7.15
C LEU A 47 19.36 20.24 -6.12
N LEU A 48 20.14 19.34 -5.54
CA LEU A 48 19.68 18.35 -4.56
C LEU A 48 20.23 18.64 -3.16
N ASP A 49 19.96 19.84 -2.66
CA ASP A 49 20.52 20.39 -1.41
C ASP A 49 19.81 19.95 -0.11
N GLY A 50 18.77 19.11 -0.21
CA GLY A 50 17.95 18.67 0.92
C GLY A 50 16.85 19.65 1.35
N SER A 51 16.72 20.80 0.67
CA SER A 51 15.64 21.76 0.94
C SER A 51 14.32 21.31 0.30
N VAL A 52 13.19 21.75 0.86
CA VAL A 52 11.88 21.54 0.23
C VAL A 52 11.77 22.36 -1.07
N GLU A 53 12.40 23.53 -1.10
CA GLU A 53 12.41 24.44 -2.24
C GLU A 53 13.09 23.84 -3.48
N SER A 54 14.09 22.98 -3.28
CA SER A 54 14.77 22.26 -4.36
C SER A 54 13.84 21.34 -5.18
N LEU A 55 12.73 20.88 -4.59
CA LEU A 55 11.76 20.03 -5.28
C LEU A 55 11.04 20.76 -6.41
N VAL A 56 10.97 22.10 -6.39
CA VAL A 56 10.30 22.89 -7.43
C VAL A 56 11.06 22.84 -8.76
N PRO A 57 12.35 23.28 -8.84
CA PRO A 57 13.10 23.17 -10.08
C PRO A 57 13.37 21.71 -10.48
N LEU A 58 13.52 20.80 -9.51
CA LEU A 58 13.66 19.38 -9.81
C LEU A 58 12.41 18.80 -10.48
N TRP A 59 11.22 19.07 -9.95
CA TRP A 59 9.97 18.55 -10.51
C TRP A 59 9.71 19.12 -11.91
N GLY A 60 9.93 20.42 -12.09
CA GLY A 60 9.86 21.05 -13.42
C GLY A 60 10.82 20.41 -14.43
N TRP A 61 12.05 20.11 -14.01
CA TRP A 61 13.01 19.39 -14.85
C TRP A 61 12.55 17.97 -15.17
N ILE A 62 12.06 17.21 -14.19
CA ILE A 62 11.54 15.85 -14.42
C ILE A 62 10.40 15.87 -15.42
N LEU A 63 9.40 16.75 -15.23
CA LEU A 63 8.25 16.85 -16.13
C LEU A 63 8.65 17.10 -17.58
N ALA A 64 9.69 17.90 -17.82
CA ALA A 64 10.21 18.16 -19.15
C ALA A 64 10.94 16.95 -19.79
N HIS A 65 11.38 15.98 -18.98
CA HIS A 65 12.11 14.79 -19.39
C HIS A 65 11.27 13.51 -19.36
N LEU A 66 10.03 13.59 -18.85
CA LEU A 66 9.10 12.48 -18.91
C LEU A 66 8.76 12.16 -20.37
N THR A 67 8.72 10.87 -20.67
CA THR A 67 8.36 10.35 -21.98
C THR A 67 7.35 9.23 -21.85
N ALA A 68 6.39 9.20 -22.78
CA ALA A 68 5.52 8.05 -22.92
C ALA A 68 6.29 6.90 -23.61
N PHE A 69 5.98 5.63 -23.31
CA PHE A 69 6.69 4.52 -23.94
C PHE A 69 6.42 4.39 -25.45
N ASP A 70 5.28 4.90 -25.92
CA ASP A 70 4.89 4.91 -27.32
C ASP A 70 5.31 6.21 -28.04
N ALA A 71 6.00 7.12 -27.33
CA ALA A 71 6.50 8.37 -27.90
C ALA A 71 7.70 8.09 -28.84
N PRO A 72 7.65 8.54 -30.11
CA PRO A 72 8.80 8.46 -31.01
C PRO A 72 9.88 9.52 -30.67
N PRO A 73 11.18 9.27 -30.90
CA PRO A 73 11.91 7.99 -30.93
C PRO A 73 12.85 7.83 -29.72
N GLY A 74 12.87 6.63 -29.10
CA GLY A 74 13.93 6.22 -28.17
C GLY A 74 13.51 5.90 -26.73
N ALA A 75 12.23 6.00 -26.39
CA ALA A 75 11.71 5.57 -25.09
C ALA A 75 11.60 4.04 -25.01
N THR A 76 12.01 3.45 -23.90
CA THR A 76 11.91 1.99 -23.70
C THR A 76 10.54 1.65 -23.14
N ASP A 77 9.79 0.78 -23.82
CA ASP A 77 8.59 0.15 -23.27
C ASP A 77 8.99 -0.70 -22.05
N PRO A 78 8.50 -0.38 -20.84
CA PRO A 78 8.76 -1.18 -19.66
C PRO A 78 8.44 -2.67 -19.87
N ASN A 79 7.42 -3.01 -20.66
CA ASN A 79 7.00 -4.40 -20.92
C ASN A 79 7.93 -5.14 -21.91
N SER A 80 8.84 -4.42 -22.57
CA SER A 80 9.86 -5.02 -23.45
C SER A 80 11.08 -5.57 -22.68
N VAL A 81 11.20 -5.26 -21.39
CA VAL A 81 12.28 -5.74 -20.51
C VAL A 81 11.73 -6.59 -19.36
N PRO A 82 12.56 -7.45 -18.74
CA PRO A 82 12.15 -8.18 -17.54
C PRO A 82 11.75 -7.23 -16.40
N ARG A 83 10.68 -7.54 -15.67
CA ARG A 83 10.14 -6.69 -14.59
C ARG A 83 11.10 -6.57 -13.39
N GLU A 84 12.06 -7.48 -13.28
CA GLU A 84 13.17 -7.40 -12.32
C GLU A 84 14.05 -6.16 -12.54
N VAL A 85 14.04 -5.60 -13.76
CA VAL A 85 14.81 -4.39 -14.09
C VAL A 85 14.09 -3.13 -13.61
N TRP A 86 12.79 -3.18 -13.37
CA TRP A 86 12.01 -2.01 -12.96
C TRP A 86 12.34 -1.61 -11.52
N PRO A 87 12.14 -0.33 -11.15
CA PRO A 87 12.14 0.07 -9.75
C PRO A 87 11.25 -0.85 -8.91
N SER A 88 11.74 -1.28 -7.75
CA SER A 88 11.05 -2.25 -6.89
C SER A 88 9.61 -1.85 -6.56
N TRP A 89 9.37 -0.56 -6.26
CA TRP A 89 8.02 -0.07 -5.98
C TRP A 89 7.09 -0.27 -7.18
N ALA A 90 7.53 0.07 -8.40
CA ALA A 90 6.74 -0.07 -9.62
C ALA A 90 6.50 -1.54 -10.01
N ARG A 91 7.45 -2.42 -9.69
CA ARG A 91 7.36 -3.86 -9.97
C ARG A 91 6.15 -4.49 -9.29
N HIS A 92 5.82 -4.05 -8.08
CA HIS A 92 4.80 -4.65 -7.22
C HIS A 92 3.47 -3.87 -7.19
N GLU A 93 3.31 -2.89 -8.06
CA GLU A 93 2.04 -2.19 -8.27
C GLU A 93 1.02 -3.05 -9.00
N TYR A 94 -0.24 -2.94 -8.56
CA TYR A 94 -1.39 -3.61 -9.18
C TYR A 94 -1.75 -2.99 -10.54
N GLU A 95 -1.69 -1.66 -10.65
CA GLU A 95 -1.95 -0.92 -11.89
C GLU A 95 -0.65 -0.38 -12.49
N VAL A 96 -0.18 -1.03 -13.56
CA VAL A 96 0.81 -0.40 -14.44
C VAL A 96 0.09 0.70 -15.20
N MET A 97 0.30 1.95 -14.81
CA MET A 97 -0.12 3.08 -15.64
C MET A 97 0.73 3.07 -16.91
N HIS A 98 0.16 2.46 -17.96
CA HIS A 98 0.74 2.19 -19.28
C HIS A 98 0.97 3.47 -20.09
N ALA A 99 1.54 4.52 -19.50
CA ALA A 99 2.05 5.64 -20.27
C ALA A 99 3.55 5.78 -20.10
N LEU A 100 4.09 5.63 -18.89
CA LEU A 100 5.48 5.96 -18.60
C LEU A 100 6.48 5.00 -19.28
N SER A 101 7.51 5.57 -19.90
CA SER A 101 8.70 4.82 -20.34
C SER A 101 9.51 4.29 -19.16
N LEU A 102 10.39 3.32 -19.40
CA LEU A 102 11.28 2.79 -18.37
C LEU A 102 12.20 3.87 -17.81
N GLU A 103 12.72 4.75 -18.67
CA GLU A 103 13.53 5.90 -18.29
C GLU A 103 12.76 6.84 -17.35
N SER A 104 11.48 7.12 -17.66
CA SER A 104 10.62 7.93 -16.82
C SER A 104 10.38 7.28 -15.45
N LEU A 105 10.21 5.96 -15.39
CA LEU A 105 10.10 5.24 -14.10
C LEU A 105 11.37 5.40 -13.26
N PHE A 106 12.56 5.38 -13.87
CA PHE A 106 13.81 5.61 -13.16
C PHE A 106 14.01 7.05 -12.68
N LEU A 107 13.54 8.05 -13.45
CA LEU A 107 13.53 9.44 -12.99
C LEU A 107 12.63 9.60 -11.75
N LEU A 108 11.43 9.01 -11.79
CA LEU A 108 10.52 9.03 -10.65
C LEU A 108 11.07 8.25 -9.45
N ASP A 109 11.76 7.14 -9.68
CA ASP A 109 12.42 6.38 -8.62
C ASP A 109 13.48 7.19 -7.88
N GLY A 110 14.30 7.95 -8.62
CA GLY A 110 15.27 8.87 -8.03
C GLY A 110 14.61 10.06 -7.31
N LEU A 111 13.52 10.60 -7.85
CA LEU A 111 12.73 11.64 -7.17
C LEU A 111 12.15 11.14 -5.85
N VAL A 112 11.58 9.93 -5.84
CA VAL A 112 11.03 9.31 -4.63
C VAL A 112 12.11 9.14 -3.56
N SER A 113 13.33 8.73 -3.95
CA SER A 113 14.46 8.66 -3.02
C SER A 113 14.83 10.02 -2.46
N TYR A 114 14.99 11.02 -3.32
CA TYR A 114 15.32 12.38 -2.90
C TYR A 114 14.24 12.99 -2.00
N LEU A 115 12.97 12.79 -2.35
CA LEU A 115 11.83 13.22 -1.54
C LEU A 115 11.85 12.56 -0.16
N GLY A 116 12.18 11.27 -0.08
CA GLY A 116 12.39 10.57 1.18
C GLY A 116 13.46 11.23 2.03
N ASP A 117 14.62 11.55 1.44
CA ASP A 117 15.72 12.22 2.14
C ASP A 117 15.33 13.62 2.63
N VAL A 118 14.68 14.44 1.79
CA VAL A 118 14.18 15.76 2.17
C VAL A 118 13.21 15.63 3.34
N VAL A 119 12.21 14.74 3.23
CA VAL A 119 11.20 14.60 4.29
C VAL A 119 11.84 14.14 5.60
N GLN A 120 12.72 13.13 5.59
CA GLN A 120 13.37 12.64 6.81
C GLN A 120 14.35 13.65 7.44
N GLN A 121 14.94 14.55 6.65
CA GLN A 121 15.76 15.66 7.18
C GLN A 121 14.92 16.70 7.96
N HIS A 122 13.68 16.94 7.52
CA HIS A 122 12.78 17.94 8.12
C HIS A 122 11.73 17.34 9.07
N ALA A 123 11.61 16.01 9.11
CA ALA A 123 10.78 15.25 10.05
C ALA A 123 11.62 14.10 10.65
N PRO A 124 12.46 14.36 11.67
CA PRO A 124 13.49 13.43 12.14
C PRO A 124 12.94 12.16 12.81
N GLU A 125 11.68 12.17 13.23
CA GLU A 125 10.98 10.99 13.79
C GLU A 125 10.36 10.11 12.70
N ALA A 126 10.36 10.58 11.43
CA ALA A 126 9.82 9.83 10.32
C ALA A 126 10.70 8.61 10.02
N ARG A 127 10.05 7.45 9.92
CA ARG A 127 10.71 6.16 9.71
C ARG A 127 9.99 5.36 8.64
N TRP A 128 10.76 4.56 7.91
CA TRP A 128 10.24 3.63 6.94
C TRP A 128 9.72 2.38 7.64
N GLU A 129 8.51 1.97 7.30
CA GLU A 129 7.88 0.74 7.77
C GLU A 129 7.15 0.01 6.65
N ILE A 130 6.77 -1.24 6.95
CA ILE A 130 5.83 -1.98 6.12
C ILE A 130 4.44 -1.63 6.63
N ALA A 131 3.63 -1.03 5.79
CA ALA A 131 2.26 -0.68 6.14
C ALA A 131 1.49 -1.91 6.62
N HIS A 132 0.89 -1.77 7.80
CA HIS A 132 -0.05 -2.73 8.35
C HIS A 132 -1.16 -1.95 9.01
N HIS A 133 -2.36 -2.07 8.48
CA HIS A 133 -3.51 -1.36 9.00
C HIS A 133 -4.62 -2.35 9.37
N ARG A 134 -5.32 -2.05 10.46
CA ARG A 134 -6.42 -2.88 10.96
C ARG A 134 -7.52 -3.09 9.92
N ILE A 135 -7.89 -2.00 9.21
CA ILE A 135 -8.90 -1.98 8.14
C ILE A 135 -8.65 -3.09 7.11
N LYS A 136 -9.62 -3.99 6.97
CA LYS A 136 -9.63 -5.01 5.92
C LYS A 136 -9.46 -4.38 4.54
N ARG A 137 -8.63 -5.02 3.69
CA ARG A 137 -8.31 -4.57 2.32
C ARG A 137 -7.77 -3.13 2.27
N TYR A 138 -7.12 -2.66 3.35
CA TYR A 138 -6.43 -1.38 3.32
C TYR A 138 -5.46 -1.31 2.13
N HIS A 139 -5.65 -0.30 1.28
CA HIS A 139 -5.01 -0.22 -0.03
C HIS A 139 -3.48 -0.14 0.02
N LEU A 140 -2.90 0.38 1.11
CA LEU A 140 -1.44 0.40 1.28
C LEU A 140 -0.89 -0.80 2.05
N ASN A 141 -1.70 -1.79 2.46
CA ASN A 141 -1.17 -2.94 3.20
C ASN A 141 0.03 -3.56 2.47
N LYS A 142 1.09 -3.86 3.24
CA LYS A 142 2.38 -4.43 2.80
C LYS A 142 3.26 -3.51 1.94
N HIS A 143 2.86 -2.27 1.68
CA HIS A 143 3.69 -1.29 0.97
C HIS A 143 4.81 -0.74 1.87
N PRO A 144 5.95 -0.33 1.28
CA PRO A 144 6.93 0.50 1.97
C PRO A 144 6.35 1.91 2.20
N VAL A 145 6.20 2.34 3.44
CA VAL A 145 5.58 3.62 3.77
C VAL A 145 6.41 4.39 4.77
N LEU A 146 6.29 5.72 4.71
CA LEU A 146 6.86 6.61 5.71
C LEU A 146 5.79 6.92 6.77
N VAL A 147 6.18 6.76 8.04
CA VAL A 147 5.29 6.95 9.19
C VAL A 147 5.99 7.74 10.30
N SER A 148 5.22 8.28 11.24
CA SER A 148 5.68 8.90 12.49
C SER A 148 4.86 8.38 13.67
N GLY A 149 5.26 8.65 14.91
CA GLY A 149 4.47 8.28 16.11
C GLY A 149 4.11 6.78 16.21
N THR A 150 2.86 6.46 16.52
CA THR A 150 2.24 5.13 16.53
C THR A 150 2.31 4.43 15.17
N GLY A 151 2.34 5.19 14.08
CA GLY A 151 2.45 4.69 12.72
C GLY A 151 1.13 4.29 12.08
N GLU A 152 0.02 4.86 12.53
CA GLU A 152 -1.30 4.62 11.90
C GLU A 152 -1.42 5.33 10.54
N ASP A 153 -0.77 6.49 10.43
CA ASP A 153 -0.71 7.30 9.21
C ASP A 153 0.39 6.83 8.24
N HIS A 154 -0.01 6.11 7.20
CA HIS A 154 0.90 5.54 6.23
C HIS A 154 1.08 6.41 4.97
N ASN A 155 2.32 6.79 4.66
CA ASN A 155 2.63 7.63 3.50
C ASN A 155 3.44 6.88 2.44
N TYR A 156 2.77 6.45 1.37
CA TYR A 156 3.42 5.79 0.23
C TYR A 156 3.96 6.82 -0.78
N LEU A 157 5.24 7.18 -0.67
CA LEU A 157 5.85 8.26 -1.44
C LEU A 157 5.74 8.12 -2.97
N PRO A 158 5.84 6.93 -3.60
CA PRO A 158 5.68 6.80 -5.05
C PRO A 158 4.31 7.19 -5.59
N GLY A 159 3.26 7.17 -4.76
CA GLY A 159 1.87 7.35 -5.20
C GLY A 159 1.65 8.67 -5.95
N LEU A 160 1.90 9.80 -5.28
CA LEU A 160 1.62 11.13 -5.84
C LEU A 160 2.52 11.50 -7.05
N PRO A 161 3.86 11.33 -6.99
CA PRO A 161 4.74 11.63 -8.13
C PRO A 161 4.32 10.85 -9.38
N ARG A 162 3.97 9.57 -9.22
CA ARG A 162 3.51 8.70 -10.32
C ARG A 162 2.21 9.20 -10.95
N VAL A 163 1.20 9.53 -10.13
CA VAL A 163 -0.09 10.06 -10.60
C VAL A 163 0.10 11.39 -11.34
N GLN A 164 0.88 12.30 -10.77
CA GLN A 164 1.15 13.60 -11.39
C GLN A 164 1.90 13.47 -12.72
N ALA A 165 2.91 12.60 -12.78
CA ALA A 165 3.65 12.30 -14.01
C ALA A 165 2.73 11.77 -15.12
N TYR A 166 1.88 10.80 -14.79
CA TYR A 166 0.91 10.23 -15.74
C TYR A 166 -0.10 11.27 -16.24
N CYS A 167 -0.70 12.04 -15.33
CA CYS A 167 -1.68 13.07 -15.71
C CYS A 167 -1.06 14.13 -16.62
N ASN A 168 0.19 14.51 -16.36
CA ASN A 168 0.91 15.48 -17.17
C ASN A 168 1.22 14.93 -18.57
N LEU A 169 1.75 13.70 -18.65
CA LEU A 169 2.07 13.05 -19.92
C LEU A 169 0.86 12.80 -20.81
N THR A 170 -0.27 12.40 -20.23
CA THR A 170 -1.50 12.11 -20.97
C THR A 170 -2.30 13.37 -21.29
N GLY A 171 -1.89 14.54 -20.79
CA GLY A 171 -2.63 15.79 -20.93
C GLY A 171 -3.96 15.82 -20.17
N PHE A 172 -4.21 14.87 -19.27
CA PHE A 172 -5.42 14.85 -18.45
C PHE A 172 -5.45 16.04 -17.48
N ARG A 173 -4.29 16.36 -16.88
CA ARG A 173 -4.11 17.51 -15.99
C ARG A 173 -2.65 17.93 -15.99
N GLU A 174 -2.41 19.20 -16.22
CA GLU A 174 -1.08 19.79 -16.06
C GLU A 174 -0.70 19.82 -14.58
N SER A 175 0.52 19.35 -14.28
CA SER A 175 1.06 19.38 -12.93
C SER A 175 1.81 20.70 -12.73
N SER A 176 1.54 21.41 -11.63
CA SER A 176 2.29 22.61 -11.30
C SER A 176 3.72 22.26 -10.89
N ALA A 177 4.67 23.16 -11.19
CA ALA A 177 6.08 22.94 -10.85
C ALA A 177 6.32 22.82 -9.34
N ASP A 178 5.44 23.38 -8.51
CA ASP A 178 5.51 23.34 -7.04
C ASP A 178 4.80 22.14 -6.41
N ALA A 179 4.12 21.29 -7.17
CA ALA A 179 3.31 20.20 -6.65
C ALA A 179 4.07 19.28 -5.67
N MET A 180 5.32 18.95 -5.98
CA MET A 180 6.16 18.10 -5.11
C MET A 180 6.62 18.84 -3.84
N ALA A 181 6.90 20.14 -3.93
CA ALA A 181 7.25 20.94 -2.76
C ALA A 181 6.04 21.11 -1.83
N GLU A 182 4.84 21.39 -2.37
CA GLU A 182 3.61 21.46 -1.58
C GLU A 182 3.25 20.13 -0.93
N TYR A 183 3.48 19.01 -1.64
CA TYR A 183 3.31 17.69 -1.06
C TYR A 183 4.28 17.46 0.09
N ALA A 184 5.57 17.74 -0.12
CA ALA A 184 6.59 17.60 0.93
C ALA A 184 6.28 18.45 2.16
N ARG A 185 5.86 19.72 2.01
CA ARG A 185 5.49 20.58 3.15
C ARG A 185 4.36 19.97 3.99
N ARG A 186 3.28 19.53 3.33
CA ARG A 186 2.13 18.91 4.01
C ARG A 186 2.52 17.62 4.71
N LEU A 187 3.32 16.79 4.04
CA LEU A 187 3.79 15.54 4.60
C LEU A 187 4.72 15.76 5.80
N ILE A 188 5.67 16.70 5.71
CA ILE A 188 6.56 17.07 6.82
C ILE A 188 5.75 17.61 8.00
N GLU A 189 4.75 18.45 7.75
CA GLU A 189 3.85 18.97 8.79
C GLU A 189 3.06 17.85 9.47
N GLN A 190 2.48 16.92 8.69
CA GLN A 190 1.80 15.74 9.23
C GLN A 190 2.74 14.89 10.08
N LEU A 191 3.90 14.52 9.56
CA LEU A 191 4.86 13.64 10.25
C LEU A 191 5.42 14.28 11.53
N ASN A 192 5.58 15.61 11.55
CA ASN A 192 6.02 16.33 12.75
C ASN A 192 4.89 16.51 13.78
N ARG A 193 3.62 16.51 13.36
CA ARG A 193 2.49 16.46 14.30
C ARG A 193 2.41 15.10 15.01
N GLY A 194 2.81 14.04 14.33
CA GLY A 194 2.62 12.65 14.79
C GLY A 194 1.15 12.28 14.82
N ASP A 195 0.80 11.17 15.45
CA ASP A 195 -0.60 10.76 15.68
C ASP A 195 -1.18 11.59 16.84
N GLN A 196 -1.35 12.89 16.60
CA GLN A 196 -2.32 13.66 17.35
C GLN A 196 -3.69 13.30 16.76
N PRO A 197 -4.66 12.89 17.59
CA PRO A 197 -6.00 12.65 17.10
C PRO A 197 -6.47 13.97 16.47
N ASP A 198 -6.59 14.01 15.15
CA ASP A 198 -7.49 14.97 14.53
C ASP A 198 -8.87 14.59 15.12
N ASP A 199 -9.45 15.47 15.92
CA ASP A 199 -10.72 15.27 16.65
C ASP A 199 -11.92 14.87 15.75
N GLU A 200 -11.71 14.71 14.44
CA GLU A 200 -12.73 14.46 13.41
C GLU A 200 -12.70 13.06 12.77
N GLU A 201 -11.64 12.26 12.91
CA GLU A 201 -11.63 10.86 12.43
C GLU A 201 -11.23 9.90 13.55
N MET A 202 -12.12 9.77 14.54
CA MET A 202 -12.24 8.51 15.27
C MET A 202 -12.64 7.45 14.25
N ALA A 203 -11.66 6.83 13.58
CA ALA A 203 -11.88 5.64 12.79
C ALA A 203 -12.63 4.65 13.69
N GLU A 204 -13.93 4.46 13.45
CA GLU A 204 -14.74 3.51 14.19
C GLU A 204 -13.97 2.19 14.19
N ASP A 205 -13.65 1.66 15.37
CA ASP A 205 -12.89 0.42 15.49
C ASP A 205 -13.55 -0.64 14.62
N GLU A 206 -12.84 -1.11 13.60
CA GLU A 206 -13.37 -2.13 12.70
C GLU A 206 -13.87 -3.32 13.54
N PRO A 207 -15.11 -3.76 13.31
CA PRO A 207 -15.70 -4.82 14.11
C PRO A 207 -14.84 -6.09 13.99
N PRO A 208 -14.70 -6.88 15.07
CA PRO A 208 -13.86 -8.08 15.07
C PRO A 208 -14.32 -9.15 14.05
N VAL A 209 -15.59 -9.06 13.63
CA VAL A 209 -16.20 -9.90 12.61
C VAL A 209 -17.24 -9.12 11.83
N GLU A 210 -17.28 -9.34 10.52
CA GLU A 210 -18.39 -8.96 9.65
C GLU A 210 -18.88 -10.20 8.89
N VAL A 211 -20.20 -10.28 8.67
CA VAL A 211 -20.79 -11.37 7.90
C VAL A 211 -21.63 -10.82 6.76
N GLU A 212 -21.28 -11.19 5.53
CA GLU A 212 -22.01 -10.84 4.32
C GLU A 212 -22.76 -12.07 3.77
N ASP A 213 -23.97 -11.86 3.26
CA ASP A 213 -24.75 -12.90 2.59
C ASP A 213 -24.47 -12.87 1.08
N LEU A 214 -23.83 -13.91 0.57
CA LEU A 214 -23.48 -14.01 -0.85
C LEU A 214 -24.65 -14.51 -1.72
N GLY A 215 -25.78 -14.87 -1.09
CA GLY A 215 -26.96 -15.40 -1.78
C GLY A 215 -26.87 -16.89 -2.10
N ASP A 216 -27.89 -17.39 -2.80
CA ASP A 216 -28.00 -18.79 -3.22
C ASP A 216 -27.28 -19.04 -4.56
N ASP A 217 -26.32 -19.95 -4.57
CA ASP A 217 -25.66 -20.47 -5.78
C ASP A 217 -26.26 -21.83 -6.17
N GLU A 218 -26.57 -22.05 -7.45
CA GLU A 218 -27.22 -23.28 -7.93
C GLU A 218 -26.40 -24.56 -7.67
N LEU A 219 -25.08 -24.45 -7.51
CA LEU A 219 -24.16 -25.58 -7.30
C LEU A 219 -23.72 -25.73 -5.84
N ARG A 220 -23.67 -24.63 -5.08
CA ARG A 220 -23.10 -24.59 -3.72
C ARG A 220 -24.14 -24.31 -2.63
N GLY A 221 -25.35 -23.89 -3.02
CA GLY A 221 -26.39 -23.41 -2.11
C GLY A 221 -26.02 -22.05 -1.50
N ARG A 222 -26.81 -21.59 -0.53
CA ARG A 222 -26.56 -20.33 0.18
C ARG A 222 -25.25 -20.35 0.96
N GLU A 223 -24.39 -19.38 0.67
CA GLU A 223 -23.11 -19.16 1.36
C GLU A 223 -23.06 -17.77 2.00
N LEU A 224 -22.50 -17.70 3.20
CA LEU A 224 -22.20 -16.46 3.92
C LEU A 224 -20.67 -16.29 3.98
N GLU A 225 -20.18 -15.10 3.68
CA GLU A 225 -18.78 -14.72 3.89
C GLU A 225 -18.62 -14.22 5.33
N VAL A 226 -17.72 -14.81 6.10
CA VAL A 226 -17.29 -14.30 7.41
C VAL A 226 -15.91 -13.69 7.23
N ALA A 227 -15.84 -12.39 7.43
CA ALA A 227 -14.62 -11.64 7.47
C ALA A 227 -14.16 -11.46 8.93
N LEU A 228 -12.92 -11.83 9.21
CA LEU A 228 -12.30 -11.62 10.52
C LEU A 228 -11.27 -10.51 10.41
N ARG A 229 -11.17 -9.69 11.46
CA ARG A 229 -10.11 -8.68 11.57
C ARG A 229 -8.72 -9.35 11.57
N GLU A 230 -7.74 -8.71 10.93
CA GLU A 230 -6.43 -9.33 10.65
C GLU A 230 -5.67 -9.71 11.95
N ASP A 231 -5.71 -8.87 12.99
CA ASP A 231 -5.09 -9.11 14.29
C ASP A 231 -5.58 -10.42 14.93
N ILE A 232 -6.89 -10.68 14.90
CA ILE A 232 -7.51 -11.90 15.42
C ILE A 232 -6.97 -13.13 14.69
N VAL A 233 -6.85 -13.02 13.37
CA VAL A 233 -6.36 -14.10 12.53
C VAL A 233 -4.88 -14.36 12.74
N PHE A 234 -4.09 -13.30 12.92
CA PHE A 234 -2.64 -13.36 13.06
C PHE A 234 -2.22 -13.81 14.46
N GLU A 235 -2.73 -13.16 15.49
CA GLU A 235 -2.34 -13.37 16.89
C GLU A 235 -3.09 -14.54 17.54
N HIS A 236 -4.32 -14.79 17.09
CA HIS A 236 -5.20 -15.80 17.68
C HIS A 236 -5.59 -16.92 16.69
N ASN A 237 -4.73 -17.22 15.71
CA ASN A 237 -4.97 -18.28 14.70
C ASN A 237 -5.39 -19.64 15.32
N ARG A 238 -4.86 -19.99 16.51
CA ARG A 238 -5.27 -21.21 17.23
C ARG A 238 -6.71 -21.15 17.73
N VAL A 239 -7.19 -19.97 18.18
CA VAL A 239 -8.58 -19.74 18.57
C VAL A 239 -9.48 -19.82 17.33
N VAL A 240 -9.11 -19.14 16.24
CA VAL A 240 -9.82 -19.20 14.96
C VAL A 240 -9.93 -20.66 14.48
N GLY A 241 -8.84 -21.43 14.50
CA GLY A 241 -8.87 -22.85 14.14
C GLY A 241 -9.80 -23.72 15.00
N ARG A 242 -10.01 -23.38 16.28
CA ARG A 242 -11.01 -24.05 17.13
C ARG A 242 -12.43 -23.56 16.83
N MET A 243 -12.61 -22.27 16.55
CA MET A 243 -13.87 -21.68 16.14
C MET A 243 -14.40 -22.35 14.88
N LEU A 244 -13.58 -22.53 13.84
CA LEU A 244 -13.98 -23.24 12.61
C LEU A 244 -14.43 -24.67 12.89
N LYS A 245 -13.79 -25.36 13.83
CA LYS A 245 -14.19 -26.72 14.21
C LYS A 245 -15.52 -26.74 14.96
N ALA A 246 -15.73 -25.79 15.87
CA ALA A 246 -16.98 -25.64 16.60
C ALA A 246 -18.13 -25.29 15.66
N LEU A 247 -17.93 -24.32 14.76
CA LEU A 247 -18.94 -23.90 13.79
C LEU A 247 -19.38 -25.05 12.87
N LYS A 248 -18.47 -25.96 12.50
CA LYS A 248 -18.80 -27.18 11.73
C LYS A 248 -19.69 -28.18 12.46
N GLN A 249 -19.82 -28.07 13.77
CA GLN A 249 -20.66 -28.96 14.59
C GLN A 249 -22.04 -28.35 14.89
N GLU A 250 -22.27 -27.11 14.48
CA GLU A 250 -23.53 -26.41 14.73
C GLU A 250 -24.65 -26.90 13.80
N ASP A 251 -25.84 -27.10 14.37
CA ASP A 251 -27.01 -27.50 13.61
C ASP A 251 -27.42 -26.39 12.63
N GLY A 252 -27.53 -26.74 11.36
CA GLY A 252 -27.83 -25.79 10.29
C GLY A 252 -26.59 -25.23 9.58
N ILE A 253 -25.38 -25.65 9.94
CA ILE A 253 -24.18 -25.39 9.15
C ILE A 253 -23.89 -26.62 8.28
N ALA A 254 -23.95 -26.44 6.95
CA ALA A 254 -23.67 -27.52 6.00
C ALA A 254 -22.17 -27.65 5.71
N ARG A 255 -21.46 -26.52 5.64
CA ARG A 255 -20.03 -26.49 5.31
C ARG A 255 -19.37 -25.22 5.84
N VAL A 256 -18.11 -25.34 6.24
CA VAL A 256 -17.23 -24.20 6.54
C VAL A 256 -15.89 -24.41 5.84
N ILE A 257 -15.53 -23.48 4.96
CA ILE A 257 -14.25 -23.44 4.25
C ILE A 257 -13.53 -22.17 4.66
N ARG A 258 -12.21 -22.27 4.79
CA ARG A 258 -11.35 -21.10 4.90
C ARG A 258 -10.86 -20.78 3.51
N GLU A 259 -11.38 -19.71 2.92
CA GLU A 259 -11.02 -19.28 1.57
C GLU A 259 -9.68 -18.54 1.59
N ASP A 260 -9.51 -17.66 2.58
CA ASP A 260 -8.26 -16.96 2.85
C ASP A 260 -7.97 -16.90 4.36
N ARG A 261 -6.89 -16.24 4.76
CA ARG A 261 -6.51 -16.05 6.15
C ARG A 261 -7.65 -15.42 6.94
N GLU A 262 -8.22 -14.34 6.43
CA GLU A 262 -9.29 -13.56 7.09
C GLU A 262 -10.70 -13.99 6.68
N ILE A 263 -10.83 -14.77 5.61
CA ILE A 263 -12.12 -15.07 4.99
C ILE A 263 -12.53 -16.52 5.22
N LEU A 264 -13.73 -16.71 5.76
CA LEU A 264 -14.40 -18.00 5.84
C LEU A 264 -15.66 -17.98 4.97
N LEU A 265 -15.87 -19.04 4.21
CA LEU A 265 -17.13 -19.30 3.53
C LEU A 265 -17.93 -20.32 4.33
N VAL A 266 -19.14 -19.95 4.69
CA VAL A 266 -20.05 -20.77 5.49
C VAL A 266 -21.30 -21.08 4.68
N ALA A 267 -21.43 -22.32 4.23
CA ALA A 267 -22.63 -22.79 3.57
C ALA A 267 -23.67 -23.19 4.61
N THR A 268 -24.86 -22.60 4.52
CA THR A 268 -25.92 -22.82 5.50
C THR A 268 -27.31 -22.70 4.87
N PRO A 269 -28.18 -23.72 5.05
CA PRO A 269 -29.56 -23.63 4.58
C PRO A 269 -30.46 -22.79 5.50
N THR A 270 -30.04 -22.49 6.74
CA THR A 270 -30.97 -22.00 7.78
C THR A 270 -30.48 -20.79 8.57
N TRP A 271 -29.16 -20.55 8.66
CA TRP A 271 -28.64 -19.44 9.44
C TRP A 271 -28.72 -18.14 8.66
N SER A 272 -28.97 -17.03 9.35
CA SER A 272 -28.87 -15.68 8.79
C SER A 272 -27.46 -15.10 9.01
N ALA A 273 -27.09 -14.08 8.22
CA ALA A 273 -25.85 -13.34 8.41
C ALA A 273 -25.70 -12.81 9.85
N GLY A 274 -26.76 -12.20 10.40
CA GLY A 274 -26.75 -11.70 11.78
C GLY A 274 -26.56 -12.80 12.83
N GLN A 275 -27.23 -13.95 12.67
CA GLN A 275 -27.05 -15.09 13.58
C GLN A 275 -25.61 -15.63 13.55
N LEU A 276 -25.02 -15.73 12.36
CA LEU A 276 -23.65 -16.17 12.20
C LEU A 276 -22.66 -15.14 12.78
N GLN A 277 -22.89 -13.86 12.55
CA GLN A 277 -22.09 -12.77 13.09
C GLN A 277 -22.08 -12.79 14.62
N ASP A 278 -23.26 -12.90 15.24
CA ASP A 278 -23.39 -12.95 16.70
C ASP A 278 -22.70 -14.18 17.30
N TRP A 279 -22.82 -15.34 16.65
CA TRP A 279 -22.18 -16.56 17.10
C TRP A 279 -20.65 -16.41 17.05
N VAL A 280 -20.12 -15.90 15.94
CA VAL A 280 -18.67 -15.71 15.75
C VAL A 280 -18.14 -14.66 16.72
N ALA A 281 -18.81 -13.51 16.83
CA ALA A 281 -18.43 -12.45 17.75
C ALA A 281 -18.35 -12.96 19.19
N ARG A 282 -19.39 -13.67 19.65
CA ARG A 282 -19.43 -14.24 21.00
C ARG A 282 -18.32 -15.26 21.22
N TYR A 283 -18.08 -16.15 20.26
CA TYR A 283 -17.01 -17.14 20.36
C TYR A 283 -15.65 -16.45 20.53
N LEU A 284 -15.38 -15.40 19.76
CA LEU A 284 -14.13 -14.64 19.83
C LEU A 284 -14.00 -13.93 21.18
N GLN A 285 -15.04 -13.24 21.65
CA GLN A 285 -15.07 -12.59 22.97
C GLN A 285 -14.81 -13.57 24.12
N ASP A 286 -15.41 -14.75 24.07
CA ASP A 286 -15.23 -15.76 25.13
C ASP A 286 -13.79 -16.32 25.17
N ASN A 287 -13.09 -16.31 24.03
CA ASN A 287 -11.81 -17.00 23.87
C ASN A 287 -10.59 -16.09 23.68
N ILE A 288 -10.79 -14.79 23.48
CA ILE A 288 -9.76 -13.76 23.31
C ILE A 288 -9.98 -12.70 24.39
N ARG A 289 -9.01 -12.54 25.28
CA ARG A 289 -9.15 -11.67 26.47
C ARG A 289 -9.33 -10.21 26.08
N ASP A 290 -8.64 -9.78 25.04
CA ASP A 290 -8.59 -8.38 24.61
C ASP A 290 -9.88 -7.93 23.91
N LEU A 291 -10.78 -8.87 23.60
CA LEU A 291 -12.10 -8.60 23.02
C LEU A 291 -13.24 -8.68 24.04
N ARG A 292 -12.95 -8.98 25.31
CA ARG A 292 -14.00 -9.05 26.34
C ARG A 292 -14.45 -7.64 26.74
N PRO A 293 -15.76 -7.37 26.83
CA PRO A 293 -16.22 -6.17 27.50
C PRO A 293 -15.76 -6.18 28.96
N ALA A 294 -15.31 -5.02 29.45
CA ALA A 294 -14.86 -4.82 30.82
C ALA A 294 -15.95 -5.14 31.86
#